data_AF-A0A2W1FKZ1-F1
#
_entry.id   AF-A0A2W1FKZ1-F1
#
_cell.length_a   1.000
_cell.length_b   1.000
_cell.length_c   1.000
_cell.angle_alpha   90.00
_cell.angle_beta   90.00
_cell.angle_gamma   90.00
#
_symmetry.space_group_name_H-M   'P 1'
#
loop_
_entity.id
_entity.type
_entity.pdbx_description
1 polymer ?
#
loop_
_entity_poly.entity_id
_entity_poly.type
_entity_poly.pdbx_seq_one_letter_code
_entity_poly.pdbx_strand_id
1 'polypeptide(L)'
;MEALALPSLGMPSQSFTLVLDGSPTPEATACVFKIAQRDAAWQTAFFPASASHAADQNYSSWGEMVQNPSYIMRGFPEAIRDITDMTSSLISCNFEPEVGGNKEELKKIRPTWTLENWRKEWAAHRPQDFSTEPPLPSWFNLRKEELGPVDEYEEVDDDDWDMF
;
A
#
# COMPACT_ATOMS: atom_id res chain seq x y z
N MET A 1 -1.70 -13.38 3.21
CA MET A 1 -1.05 -13.06 1.92
C MET A 1 -0.96 -14.32 1.09
N GLU A 2 -1.54 -14.33 -0.12
CA GLU A 2 -1.71 -15.55 -0.92
C GLU A 2 -0.38 -16.14 -1.43
N ALA A 3 0.56 -15.29 -1.85
CA ALA A 3 1.88 -15.74 -2.33
C ALA A 3 2.64 -16.58 -1.29
N LEU A 4 2.52 -16.26 0.00
CA LEU A 4 3.14 -17.02 1.08
C LEU A 4 2.50 -18.39 1.33
N ALA A 5 1.26 -18.61 0.88
CA ALA A 5 0.56 -19.89 1.02
C ALA A 5 0.90 -20.87 -0.12
N LEU A 6 1.47 -20.40 -1.24
CA LEU A 6 1.71 -21.24 -2.42
C LEU A 6 2.63 -22.45 -2.13
N PRO A 7 3.74 -22.32 -1.37
CA PRO A 7 4.58 -23.48 -1.06
C PRO A 7 3.86 -24.56 -0.26
N SER A 8 3.01 -24.17 0.70
CA SER A 8 2.25 -25.14 1.51
C SER A 8 1.12 -25.81 0.73
N LEU A 9 0.70 -25.22 -0.38
CA LEU A 9 -0.24 -25.79 -1.34
C LEU A 9 0.44 -26.67 -2.41
N GLY A 10 1.75 -26.93 -2.28
CA GLY A 10 2.51 -27.83 -3.16
C GLY A 10 3.17 -27.14 -4.35
N MET A 11 3.18 -25.80 -4.42
CA MET A 11 3.95 -25.10 -5.44
C MET A 11 5.45 -25.28 -5.17
N PRO A 12 6.26 -25.71 -6.16
CA PRO A 12 7.70 -25.87 -5.95
C PRO A 12 8.37 -24.54 -5.65
N SER A 13 9.35 -24.56 -4.75
CA SER A 13 10.19 -23.38 -4.45
C SER A 13 10.77 -22.80 -5.74
N GLN A 14 10.81 -21.47 -5.85
CA GLN A 14 11.33 -20.73 -7.00
C GLN A 14 10.50 -20.86 -8.30
N SER A 15 9.32 -21.50 -8.29
CA SER A 15 8.45 -21.54 -9.47
C SER A 15 7.71 -20.23 -9.73
N PHE A 16 7.69 -19.33 -8.75
CA PHE A 16 7.01 -18.05 -8.80
C PHE A 16 7.71 -17.03 -7.90
N THR A 17 7.69 -15.78 -8.33
CA THR A 17 8.11 -14.61 -7.53
C THR A 17 7.11 -13.48 -7.76
N LEU A 18 6.58 -12.92 -6.68
CA LEU A 18 5.81 -11.68 -6.70
C LEU A 18 6.78 -10.51 -6.66
N VAL A 19 6.74 -9.66 -7.69
CA VAL A 19 7.55 -8.43 -7.75
C VAL A 19 6.64 -7.23 -7.49
N LEU A 20 6.95 -6.47 -6.45
CA LEU A 20 6.36 -5.15 -6.20
C LEU A 20 7.18 -4.11 -6.99
N ASP A 21 6.66 -3.71 -8.14
CA ASP A 21 7.30 -2.74 -9.04
C ASP A 21 6.90 -1.30 -8.67
N GLY A 22 7.89 -0.50 -8.29
CA GLY A 22 7.75 0.92 -7.97
C GLY A 22 8.12 1.86 -9.12
N SER A 23 8.48 1.34 -10.30
CA SER A 23 8.84 2.16 -11.47
C SER A 23 7.64 2.99 -11.97
N PRO A 24 7.87 4.21 -12.49
CA PRO A 24 9.15 4.89 -12.67
C PRO A 24 9.62 5.69 -11.44
N THR A 25 8.87 5.68 -10.33
CA THR A 25 9.14 6.49 -9.13
C THR A 25 9.36 5.61 -7.90
N PRO A 26 10.46 4.84 -7.84
CA PRO A 26 10.73 3.92 -6.74
C PRO A 26 10.83 4.62 -5.39
N GLU A 27 11.29 5.88 -5.34
CA GLU A 27 11.37 6.66 -4.10
C GLU A 27 9.99 7.04 -3.56
N ALA A 28 9.05 7.41 -4.45
CA ALA A 28 7.67 7.69 -4.07
C ALA A 28 6.96 6.41 -3.61
N THR A 29 7.21 5.29 -4.30
CA THR A 29 6.70 3.97 -3.91
C THR A 29 7.23 3.54 -2.55
N ALA A 30 8.52 3.74 -2.28
CA ALA A 30 9.11 3.49 -0.95
C ALA A 30 8.43 4.33 0.14
N CYS A 31 8.10 5.60 -0.16
CA CYS A 31 7.36 6.47 0.76
C CYS A 31 5.95 5.93 1.07
N VAL A 32 5.21 5.47 0.06
CA VAL A 32 3.91 4.80 0.25
C VAL A 32 4.06 3.53 1.06
N PHE A 33 5.11 2.74 0.79
CA PHE A 33 5.34 1.45 1.43
C PHE A 33 5.55 1.57 2.95
N LYS A 34 5.98 2.74 3.46
CA LYS A 34 6.04 3.02 4.90
C LYS A 34 4.70 2.80 5.60
N ILE A 35 3.58 3.03 4.91
CA ILE A 35 2.24 2.78 5.45
C ILE A 35 2.05 1.29 5.73
N ALA A 36 2.42 0.43 4.78
CA ALA A 36 2.33 -1.01 4.96
C ALA A 36 3.24 -1.49 6.11
N GLN A 37 4.44 -0.91 6.25
CA GLN A 37 5.35 -1.19 7.36
C GLN A 37 4.75 -0.77 8.70
N ARG A 38 4.11 0.40 8.76
CA ARG A 38 3.45 0.91 9.97
C ARG A 38 2.29 0.03 10.37
N ASP A 39 1.46 -0.33 9.41
CA ASP A 39 0.28 -1.16 9.61
C ASP A 39 0.66 -2.57 10.08
N ALA A 40 1.77 -3.11 9.54
CA ALA A 40 2.35 -4.36 10.01
C ALA A 40 2.79 -4.27 11.47
N ALA A 41 3.44 -3.18 11.86
CA ALA A 41 3.83 -2.92 13.24
C ALA A 41 2.61 -2.79 14.15
N TRP A 42 1.55 -2.11 13.69
CA TRP A 42 0.29 -1.95 14.41
C TRP A 42 -0.40 -3.30 14.67
N GLN A 43 -0.58 -4.12 13.62
CA GLN A 43 -1.19 -5.44 13.75
C GLN A 43 -0.33 -6.39 14.62
N THR A 44 1.00 -6.28 14.55
CA THR A 44 1.92 -7.06 15.42
C THR A 44 1.64 -6.79 16.90
N ALA A 45 1.37 -5.55 17.26
CA ALA A 45 1.09 -5.18 18.65
C ALA A 45 -0.36 -5.46 19.06
N PHE A 46 -1.30 -5.43 18.10
CA PHE A 46 -2.71 -5.76 18.32
C PHE A 46 -2.90 -7.24 18.71
N PHE A 47 -2.15 -8.17 18.10
CA PHE A 47 -2.37 -9.61 18.26
C PHE A 47 -2.17 -10.12 19.70
N PRO A 48 -1.06 -9.81 20.40
CA PRO A 48 -0.85 -10.24 21.79
C PRO A 48 -1.81 -9.55 22.77
N ALA A 49 -2.07 -8.24 22.58
CA ALA A 49 -2.95 -7.47 23.46
C ALA A 49 -4.41 -7.93 23.37
N SER A 50 -4.85 -8.34 22.19
CA SER A 50 -6.19 -8.88 21.98
C SER A 50 -6.32 -10.32 22.48
N ALA A 51 -5.27 -11.14 22.33
CA ALA A 51 -5.25 -12.50 22.85
C ALA A 51 -5.28 -12.56 24.39
N SER A 52 -4.61 -11.62 25.08
CA SER A 52 -4.67 -11.53 26.54
C SER A 52 -6.05 -11.10 27.03
N HIS A 53 -6.66 -10.08 26.43
CA HIS A 53 -8.02 -9.63 26.81
C HIS A 53 -9.11 -10.66 26.49
N ALA A 54 -8.91 -11.43 25.42
CA ALA A 54 -9.78 -12.54 25.06
C ALA A 54 -9.83 -13.64 26.14
N ALA A 55 -8.68 -13.95 26.74
CA ALA A 55 -8.57 -14.95 27.79
C ALA A 55 -9.30 -14.50 29.07
N ASP A 56 -9.30 -13.20 29.37
CA ASP A 56 -9.93 -12.62 30.57
C ASP A 56 -11.46 -12.47 30.46
N GLN A 57 -12.02 -12.37 29.25
CA GLN A 57 -13.44 -12.02 29.06
C GLN A 57 -14.36 -13.13 28.50
N ASN A 58 -13.87 -14.35 28.27
CA ASN A 58 -14.70 -15.53 27.94
C ASN A 58 -15.69 -15.35 26.75
N TYR A 59 -15.33 -14.49 25.78
CA TYR A 59 -16.09 -14.28 24.53
C TYR A 59 -15.41 -14.99 23.34
N SER A 60 -16.19 -15.20 22.27
CA SER A 60 -15.74 -15.58 20.92
C SER A 60 -14.90 -14.46 20.26
N SER A 61 -13.81 -14.12 20.93
CA SER A 61 -12.90 -13.00 20.67
C SER A 61 -12.29 -13.02 19.28
N TRP A 62 -12.11 -14.20 18.69
CA TRP A 62 -11.53 -14.33 17.36
C TRP A 62 -12.38 -13.61 16.30
N GLY A 63 -13.71 -13.78 16.34
CA GLY A 63 -14.62 -13.16 15.37
C GLY A 63 -14.61 -11.63 15.46
N GLU A 64 -14.63 -11.09 16.66
CA GLU A 64 -14.57 -9.64 16.90
C GLU A 64 -13.18 -9.07 16.59
N MET A 65 -12.13 -9.84 16.85
CA MET A 65 -10.75 -9.46 16.57
C MET A 65 -10.50 -9.37 15.07
N VAL A 66 -10.96 -10.34 14.26
CA VAL A 66 -10.79 -10.29 12.79
C VAL A 66 -11.68 -9.24 12.11
N GLN A 67 -12.75 -8.79 12.78
CA GLN A 67 -13.57 -7.65 12.36
C GLN A 67 -12.98 -6.30 12.79
N ASN A 68 -11.93 -6.29 13.60
CA ASN A 68 -11.26 -5.05 13.97
C ASN A 68 -10.39 -4.56 12.81
N PRO A 69 -10.44 -3.28 12.42
CA PRO A 69 -9.56 -2.73 11.39
C PRO A 69 -8.06 -2.88 11.67
N SER A 70 -7.66 -3.04 12.94
CA SER A 70 -6.27 -3.33 13.33
C SER A 70 -5.82 -4.73 12.92
N TYR A 71 -6.74 -5.59 12.46
CA TYR A 71 -6.47 -6.86 11.81
C TYR A 71 -6.67 -6.73 10.30
N ILE A 72 -5.57 -6.73 9.55
CA ILE A 72 -5.61 -6.64 8.08
C ILE A 72 -5.80 -8.03 7.48
N MET A 73 -4.85 -8.93 7.73
CA MET A 73 -4.97 -10.34 7.38
C MET A 73 -3.93 -11.18 8.13
N ARG A 74 -4.17 -12.49 8.21
CA ARG A 74 -3.16 -13.45 8.69
C ARG A 74 -1.91 -13.41 7.80
N GLY A 75 -0.74 -13.38 8.43
CA GLY A 75 0.56 -13.39 7.75
C GLY A 75 0.99 -12.03 7.19
N PHE A 76 0.22 -10.96 7.42
CA PHE A 76 0.56 -9.63 6.90
C PHE A 76 1.83 -9.06 7.54
N PRO A 77 1.96 -8.98 8.88
CA PRO A 77 3.18 -8.45 9.47
C PRO A 77 4.44 -9.21 9.10
N GLU A 78 4.35 -10.54 9.02
CA GLU A 78 5.44 -11.41 8.63
C GLU A 78 5.88 -11.12 7.20
N ALA A 79 4.92 -11.01 6.27
CA ALA A 79 5.24 -10.70 4.90
C ALA A 79 5.92 -9.34 4.71
N ILE A 80 5.41 -8.30 5.39
CA ILE A 80 5.99 -6.96 5.30
C ILE A 80 7.40 -6.92 5.89
N ARG A 81 7.64 -7.64 6.99
CA ARG A 81 8.98 -7.84 7.54
C ARG A 81 9.88 -8.54 6.54
N ASP A 82 9.45 -9.66 5.96
CA ASP A 82 10.28 -10.45 5.05
C ASP A 82 10.61 -9.67 3.75
N ILE A 83 9.72 -8.78 3.30
CA ILE A 83 9.97 -7.80 2.22
C ILE A 83 10.98 -6.75 2.67
N THR A 84 10.79 -6.15 3.86
CA THR A 84 11.67 -5.08 4.38
C THR A 84 13.09 -5.59 4.62
N ASP A 85 13.23 -6.80 5.16
CA ASP A 85 14.51 -7.42 5.46
C ASP A 85 15.15 -8.07 4.22
N MET A 86 14.46 -8.04 3.06
CA MET A 86 14.87 -8.68 1.80
C MET A 86 15.21 -10.17 1.98
N THR A 87 14.50 -10.86 2.87
CA THR A 87 14.74 -12.28 3.20
C THR A 87 13.81 -13.22 2.45
N SER A 88 12.74 -12.69 1.85
CA SER A 88 11.80 -13.49 1.07
C SER A 88 12.39 -13.92 -0.27
N SER A 89 12.34 -15.23 -0.56
CA SER A 89 12.62 -15.76 -1.90
C SER A 89 11.40 -15.73 -2.82
N LEU A 90 10.22 -15.43 -2.28
CA LEU A 90 8.93 -15.42 -2.99
C LEU A 90 8.45 -14.02 -3.34
N ILE A 91 8.89 -13.01 -2.60
CA ILE A 91 8.44 -11.62 -2.77
C ILE A 91 9.67 -10.74 -2.86
N SER A 92 9.75 -9.93 -3.91
CA SER A 92 10.78 -8.93 -4.10
C SER A 92 10.18 -7.57 -4.41
N CYS A 93 10.96 -6.52 -4.20
CA CYS A 93 10.62 -5.15 -4.61
C CYS A 93 11.83 -4.54 -5.31
N ASN A 94 11.59 -3.59 -6.21
CA ASN A 94 12.64 -2.82 -6.90
C ASN A 94 12.77 -1.38 -6.37
N PHE A 95 12.13 -1.08 -5.24
CA PHE A 95 12.33 0.10 -4.42
C PHE A 95 12.94 -0.30 -3.08
N GLU A 96 13.53 0.64 -2.35
CA GLU A 96 14.17 0.39 -1.05
C GLU A 96 13.20 0.68 0.10
N PRO A 97 12.71 -0.33 0.85
CA PRO A 97 11.88 -0.11 2.05
C PRO A 97 12.70 0.54 3.18
N GLU A 98 12.07 1.36 4.01
CA GLU A 98 12.75 1.99 5.15
C GLU A 98 12.95 1.00 6.29
N VAL A 99 14.20 0.81 6.72
CA VAL A 99 14.51 -0.10 7.83
C VAL A 99 14.22 0.57 9.18
N GLY A 100 13.29 0.00 9.95
CA GLY A 100 13.02 0.39 11.33
C GLY A 100 12.12 1.62 11.53
N GLY A 101 11.39 2.04 10.50
CA GLY A 101 10.64 3.32 10.43
C GLY A 101 9.45 3.52 11.39
N ASN A 102 9.05 2.54 12.21
CA ASN A 102 7.77 2.61 12.96
C ASN A 102 7.90 2.64 14.49
N LYS A 103 9.10 2.86 15.00
CA LYS A 103 9.37 2.83 16.45
C LYS A 103 8.56 3.86 17.24
N GLU A 104 8.32 5.05 16.68
CA GLU A 104 7.56 6.11 17.37
C GLU A 104 6.06 5.80 17.46
N GLU A 105 5.47 5.22 16.42
CA GLU A 105 4.06 4.80 16.44
C GLU A 105 3.82 3.66 17.43
N LEU A 106 4.77 2.72 17.51
CA LEU A 106 4.73 1.63 18.48
C LEU A 106 4.78 2.14 19.94
N LYS A 107 5.40 3.29 20.23
CA LYS A 107 5.42 3.88 21.59
C LYS A 107 4.05 4.39 22.05
N LYS A 108 3.12 4.65 21.13
CA LYS A 108 1.76 5.11 21.47
C LYS A 108 0.88 3.97 21.98
N ILE A 109 1.25 2.74 21.65
CA ILE A 109 0.49 1.55 21.99
C ILE A 109 0.46 1.35 23.50
N ARG A 110 -0.70 0.95 24.00
CA ARG A 110 -0.89 0.61 25.41
C ARG A 110 -1.38 -0.85 25.51
N PRO A 111 -0.72 -1.69 26.30
CA PRO A 111 -1.11 -3.10 26.46
C PRO A 111 -2.53 -3.32 26.96
N THR A 112 -3.13 -2.31 27.62
CA THR A 112 -4.45 -2.40 28.25
C THR A 112 -5.61 -2.01 27.34
N TRP A 113 -5.36 -1.68 26.06
CA TRP A 113 -6.41 -1.24 25.15
C TRP A 113 -7.45 -2.33 24.86
N THR A 114 -8.72 -1.97 24.98
CA THR A 114 -9.85 -2.79 24.52
C THR A 114 -9.92 -2.80 22.99
N LEU A 115 -10.68 -3.73 22.40
CA LEU A 115 -10.92 -3.76 20.95
C LEU A 115 -11.48 -2.43 20.42
N GLU A 116 -12.33 -1.75 21.21
CA GLU A 116 -12.88 -0.45 20.83
C GLU A 116 -11.82 0.66 20.84
N ASN A 117 -10.88 0.64 21.79
CA ASN A 117 -9.75 1.58 21.78
C ASN A 117 -8.91 1.38 20.52
N TRP A 118 -8.58 0.14 20.18
CA TRP A 118 -7.86 -0.19 18.94
C TRP A 118 -8.58 0.30 17.70
N ARG A 119 -9.91 0.15 17.64
CA ARG A 119 -10.74 0.65 16.53
C ARG A 119 -10.70 2.17 16.42
N LYS A 120 -10.84 2.87 17.54
CA LYS A 120 -10.81 4.34 17.58
C LYS A 120 -9.45 4.89 17.19
N GLU A 121 -8.38 4.32 17.73
CA GLU A 121 -7.02 4.76 17.42
C GLU A 121 -6.62 4.42 15.98
N TRP A 122 -7.09 3.28 15.45
CA TRP A 122 -6.99 3.01 14.02
C TRP A 122 -7.72 4.07 13.19
N ALA A 123 -8.93 4.48 13.57
CA ALA A 123 -9.63 5.55 12.85
C ALA A 123 -8.93 6.91 13.00
N ALA A 124 -8.31 7.20 14.14
CA ALA A 124 -7.61 8.46 14.39
C ALA A 124 -6.20 8.50 13.79
N HIS A 125 -5.64 7.35 13.37
CA HIS A 125 -4.27 7.29 12.89
C HIS A 125 -4.07 8.16 11.64
N ARG A 126 -2.88 8.75 11.50
CA ARG A 126 -2.48 9.54 10.33
C ARG A 126 -1.23 8.94 9.69
N PRO A 127 -1.06 9.06 8.36
CA PRO A 127 -2.06 9.52 7.40
C PRO A 127 -3.20 8.50 7.23
N GLN A 128 -4.44 8.99 7.03
CA GLN A 128 -5.57 8.18 6.55
C GLN A 128 -5.54 8.08 5.02
N ASP A 129 -5.17 9.20 4.38
CA ASP A 129 -5.04 9.32 2.94
C ASP A 129 -3.59 9.67 2.61
N PHE A 130 -3.05 9.01 1.60
CA PHE A 130 -1.75 9.34 1.04
C PHE A 130 -1.97 9.90 -0.37
N SER A 131 -1.51 11.12 -0.60
CA SER A 131 -1.35 11.64 -1.95
C SER A 131 0.13 11.50 -2.30
N THR A 132 0.43 10.71 -3.32
CA THR A 132 1.69 10.89 -4.06
C THR A 132 1.63 12.30 -4.66
N GLU A 133 2.63 13.15 -4.43
CA GLU A 133 2.76 14.37 -5.21
C GLU A 133 2.71 13.99 -6.69
N PRO A 134 1.93 14.69 -7.53
CA PRO A 134 1.68 14.22 -8.88
C PRO A 134 2.97 14.25 -9.71
N PRO A 135 3.42 13.14 -10.32
CA PRO A 135 4.02 13.20 -11.64
C PRO A 135 2.94 12.87 -12.66
N LEU A 136 1.74 13.45 -12.51
CA LEU A 136 0.83 13.50 -13.64
C LEU A 136 1.03 14.88 -14.26
N PRO A 137 1.40 14.96 -15.55
CA PRO A 137 1.32 16.20 -16.29
C PRO A 137 -0.07 16.80 -16.03
N SER A 138 -0.14 18.12 -15.88
CA SER A 138 -1.45 18.77 -15.76
C SER A 138 -2.34 18.28 -16.91
N TRP A 139 -3.66 18.20 -16.68
CA TRP A 139 -4.62 17.85 -17.73
C TRP A 139 -4.38 18.63 -19.03
N PHE A 140 -3.94 19.89 -18.89
CA PHE A 140 -3.53 20.74 -20.00
C PHE A 140 -2.34 20.17 -20.80
N ASN A 141 -1.31 19.66 -20.13
CA ASN A 141 -0.16 19.05 -20.79
C ASN A 141 -0.54 17.75 -21.51
N LEU A 142 -1.41 16.92 -20.93
CA LEU A 142 -1.94 15.72 -21.60
C LEU A 142 -2.72 16.08 -22.86
N ARG A 143 -3.56 17.12 -22.82
CA ARG A 143 -4.30 17.61 -23.99
C ARG A 143 -3.41 18.19 -25.09
N LYS A 144 -2.29 18.80 -24.72
CA LYS A 144 -1.35 19.38 -25.69
C LYS A 144 -0.63 18.30 -26.50
N GLU A 145 -0.31 17.16 -25.90
CA GLU A 145 0.26 16.00 -26.61
C GLU A 145 -0.74 15.34 -27.57
N GLU A 146 -2.04 15.30 -27.21
CA GLU A 146 -3.10 14.74 -28.08
C GLU A 146 -3.36 15.56 -29.36
N LEU A 147 -3.14 16.87 -29.32
CA LEU A 147 -3.51 17.77 -30.42
C LEU A 147 -2.51 17.82 -31.58
N GLY A 148 -1.34 17.17 -31.46
CA GLY A 148 -0.26 17.26 -32.45
C GLY A 148 0.20 18.71 -32.68
N PRO A 149 1.22 18.96 -33.51
CA PRO A 149 1.39 20.29 -34.09
C PRO A 149 0.10 20.61 -34.85
N VAL A 150 -0.56 21.71 -34.48
CA VAL A 150 -1.60 22.30 -35.33
C VAL A 150 -0.85 22.70 -36.59
N ASP A 151 -0.98 21.93 -37.66
CA ASP A 151 -0.52 22.35 -38.98
C ASP A 151 -1.13 23.74 -39.19
N GLU A 152 -0.26 24.73 -39.39
CA GLU A 152 -0.66 26.09 -39.69
C GLU A 152 -1.68 26.01 -40.82
N TYR A 153 -2.90 26.52 -40.56
CA TYR A 153 -3.94 26.59 -41.57
C TYR A 153 -3.33 27.26 -42.80
N GLU A 154 -3.19 26.51 -43.89
CA GLU A 154 -2.93 27.12 -45.19
C GLU A 154 -4.09 28.09 -45.44
N GLU A 155 -3.78 29.38 -45.53
CA GLU A 155 -4.72 30.38 -46.02
C GLU A 155 -5.18 29.91 -47.40
N VAL A 156 -6.41 29.41 -47.48
CA VAL A 156 -7.05 29.15 -48.77
C VAL A 156 -7.37 30.52 -49.34
N ASP A 157 -6.64 30.93 -50.36
CA ASP A 157 -6.95 32.12 -51.15
C ASP A 157 -8.40 32.01 -51.65
N ASP A 158 -9.25 32.94 -51.21
CA ASP A 158 -10.70 33.02 -51.45
C ASP A 158 -11.08 33.38 -52.92
N ASP A 159 -10.21 33.12 -53.90
CA ASP A 159 -10.34 33.65 -55.27
C ASP A 159 -10.81 32.63 -56.34
N ASP A 160 -11.22 31.41 -55.98
CA ASP A 160 -11.59 30.37 -56.98
C ASP A 160 -13.10 30.04 -57.08
N TRP A 161 -13.98 30.94 -56.63
CA TRP A 161 -15.45 30.75 -56.76
C TRP A 161 -16.07 31.29 -58.06
N ASP A 162 -15.27 31.79 -59.01
CA ASP A 162 -15.77 32.33 -60.28
C ASP A 162 -15.48 31.42 -61.48
N MET A 163 -15.82 30.11 -61.42
CA MET A 163 -16.13 29.35 -62.64
C MET A 163 -17.14 28.22 -62.42
N PHE A 164 -18.32 28.44 -63.03
CA PHE A 164 -19.43 27.53 -63.42
C PHE A 164 -20.73 27.59 -62.62
#